data_AF-A0A1N7HB67-F1
#
_entry.id   AF-A0A1N7HB67-F1
#
_cell.length_a   1.000
_cell.length_b   1.000
_cell.length_c   1.000
_cell.angle_alpha   90.00
_cell.angle_beta   90.00
_cell.angle_gamma   90.00
#
_symmetry.space_group_name_H-M   'P 1'
#
loop_
_entity.id
_entity.type
_entity.pdbx_description
1 polymer ?
#
loop_
_entity_poly.entity_id
_entity_poly.type
_entity_poly.pdbx_seq_one_letter_code
_entity_poly.pdbx_strand_id
1 'polypeptide(L)'
;MNYLEELAKGYLHQDYDIYGGDVWDALQAFLDDNGGRAAAVGLTREIDELFRRTANDDGRVAAELLALGIQVGPTSEEETFTQFLQGIRKRAIRVASD
;
A
#
# COMPACT_ATOMS: atom_id res chain seq x y z
N MET A 1 -10.59 1.14 -11.18
CA MET A 1 -9.29 1.62 -10.66
C MET A 1 -8.99 0.79 -9.43
N ASN A 2 -7.81 0.19 -9.36
CA ASN A 2 -7.35 -0.61 -8.22
C ASN A 2 -6.25 0.23 -7.55
N TYR A 3 -6.60 0.92 -6.48
CA TYR A 3 -5.72 1.87 -5.79
C TYR A 3 -4.48 1.18 -5.22
N LEU A 4 -4.61 -0.06 -4.73
CA LEU A 4 -3.48 -0.85 -4.23
C LEU A 4 -2.50 -1.19 -5.35
N GLU A 5 -3.02 -1.56 -6.52
CA GLU A 5 -2.20 -1.83 -7.71
C GLU A 5 -1.54 -0.56 -8.25
N GLU A 6 -2.25 0.57 -8.26
CA GLU A 6 -1.70 1.86 -8.71
C GLU A 6 -0.66 2.43 -7.75
N LEU A 7 -0.92 2.39 -6.45
CA LEU A 7 0.08 2.73 -5.43
C LEU A 7 1.34 1.90 -5.65
N ALA A 8 1.18 0.60 -5.82
CA ALA A 8 2.32 -0.29 -5.81
C ALA A 8 3.11 -0.31 -7.12
N LYS A 9 2.46 -0.15 -8.28
CA LYS A 9 3.14 -0.04 -9.59
C LYS A 9 3.63 1.37 -9.87
N GLY A 10 2.88 2.38 -9.44
CA GLY A 10 3.13 3.78 -9.78
C GLY A 10 4.07 4.48 -8.81
N TYR A 11 4.05 4.13 -7.52
CA TYR A 11 4.73 4.88 -6.48
C TYR A 11 5.69 4.03 -5.65
N LEU A 12 5.43 2.72 -5.51
CA LEU A 12 6.29 1.78 -4.78
C LEU A 12 7.11 0.87 -5.72
N HIS A 13 7.60 1.39 -6.85
CA HIS A 13 8.54 0.67 -7.73
C HIS A 13 10.00 0.94 -7.31
N GLN A 14 10.98 0.45 -8.10
CA GLN A 14 12.43 0.47 -7.77
C GLN A 14 13.00 1.86 -7.44
N ASP A 15 12.31 2.96 -7.78
CA ASP A 15 12.73 4.34 -7.56
C ASP A 15 11.74 5.10 -6.66
N TYR A 16 11.09 4.44 -5.68
CA TYR A 16 10.13 5.10 -4.78
C TYR A 16 10.75 6.25 -3.97
N ASP A 17 12.07 6.29 -3.84
CA ASP A 17 12.83 7.33 -3.17
C ASP A 17 12.72 8.70 -3.85
N ILE A 18 12.29 8.76 -5.12
CA ILE A 18 12.04 10.02 -5.84
C ILE A 18 10.95 10.90 -5.20
N TYR A 19 10.08 10.32 -4.36
CA TYR A 19 8.94 11.00 -3.75
C TYR A 19 9.25 11.69 -2.40
N GLY A 20 10.46 11.56 -1.86
CA GLY A 20 10.81 12.17 -0.58
C GLY A 20 11.83 11.39 0.26
N GLY A 21 12.09 10.14 -0.12
CA GLY A 21 13.16 9.31 0.42
C GLY A 21 12.70 8.05 1.14
N ASP A 22 11.40 7.88 1.39
CA ASP A 22 10.84 6.63 1.93
C ASP A 22 9.47 6.24 1.33
N VAL A 23 8.98 5.06 1.73
CA VAL A 23 7.68 4.49 1.31
C VAL A 23 6.49 5.37 1.71
N TRP A 24 6.60 6.13 2.79
CA TRP A 24 5.51 6.93 3.32
C TRP A 24 5.33 8.22 2.54
N ASP A 25 6.42 8.82 2.09
CA ASP A 25 6.37 9.97 1.18
C ASP A 25 5.77 9.55 -0.17
N ALA A 26 6.12 8.37 -0.68
CA ALA A 26 5.51 7.80 -1.88
C ALA A 26 4.01 7.52 -1.70
N LEU A 27 3.59 7.02 -0.53
CA LEU A 27 2.17 6.86 -0.19
C LEU A 27 1.44 8.21 -0.15
N GLN A 28 2.05 9.24 0.44
CA GLN A 28 1.42 10.56 0.52
C GLN A 28 1.26 11.18 -0.88
N ALA A 29 2.30 11.12 -1.72
CA ALA A 29 2.23 11.57 -3.11
C ALA A 29 1.13 10.84 -3.90
N PHE A 30 1.03 9.51 -3.74
CA PHE A 30 -0.07 8.74 -4.33
C PHE A 30 -1.44 9.23 -3.91
N LEU A 31 -1.65 9.48 -2.61
CA LEU A 31 -2.93 9.95 -2.12
C LEU A 31 -3.27 11.33 -2.69
N ASP A 32 -2.31 12.25 -2.71
CA ASP A 32 -2.53 13.60 -3.22
C ASP A 32 -2.87 13.60 -4.72
N ASP A 33 -2.17 12.81 -5.52
CA ASP A 33 -2.39 12.69 -6.97
C ASP A 33 -3.71 11.99 -7.33
N ASN A 34 -4.22 11.12 -6.45
CA ASN A 34 -5.41 10.30 -6.71
C ASN A 34 -6.67 10.77 -5.96
N GLY A 35 -6.71 12.04 -5.54
CA GLY A 35 -7.92 12.65 -4.97
C GLY A 35 -8.04 12.50 -3.45
N GLY A 36 -6.91 12.37 -2.76
CA GLY A 36 -6.74 12.40 -1.31
C GLY A 36 -7.65 11.40 -0.60
N ARG A 37 -8.73 11.93 -0.01
CA ARG A 37 -9.71 11.16 0.75
C ARG A 37 -10.35 10.02 -0.05
N ALA A 38 -10.63 10.23 -1.34
CA ALA A 38 -11.24 9.18 -2.17
C ALA A 38 -10.29 7.99 -2.39
N ALA A 39 -9.03 8.28 -2.70
CA ALA A 39 -7.98 7.26 -2.80
C ALA A 39 -7.74 6.56 -1.47
N ALA A 40 -7.72 7.29 -0.36
CA ALA A 40 -7.52 6.74 0.97
C ALA A 40 -8.62 5.72 1.35
N VAL A 41 -9.89 6.03 1.05
CA VAL A 41 -11.02 5.13 1.29
C VAL A 41 -10.94 3.89 0.37
N GLY A 42 -10.64 4.09 -0.91
CA GLY A 42 -10.50 3.00 -1.87
C GLY A 42 -9.37 2.04 -1.50
N LEU A 43 -8.19 2.58 -1.23
CA LEU A 43 -7.00 1.83 -0.81
C LEU A 43 -7.26 1.02 0.47
N THR A 44 -7.90 1.64 1.48
CA THR A 44 -8.26 0.95 2.72
C THR A 44 -9.18 -0.25 2.46
N ARG A 45 -10.19 -0.07 1.60
CA ARG A 45 -11.14 -1.13 1.25
C ARG A 45 -10.45 -2.30 0.55
N GLU A 46 -9.56 -2.00 -0.40
CA GLU A 46 -8.84 -3.00 -1.18
C GLU A 46 -7.84 -3.80 -0.32
N ILE A 47 -7.17 -3.14 0.63
CA ILE A 47 -6.33 -3.83 1.62
C ILE A 47 -7.19 -4.76 2.51
N ASP A 48 -8.36 -4.31 2.96
CA ASP A 48 -9.28 -5.15 3.76
C ASP A 48 -9.86 -6.32 2.96
N GLU A 49 -10.09 -6.16 1.66
CA GLU A 49 -10.46 -7.24 0.75
C GLU A 49 -9.31 -8.24 0.54
N LEU A 50 -8.07 -7.75 0.41
CA LEU A 50 -6.87 -8.56 0.33
C LEU A 50 -6.68 -9.41 1.59
N PHE A 51 -6.74 -8.81 2.78
CA PHE A 51 -6.62 -9.57 4.03
C PHE A 51 -7.71 -10.61 4.22
N ARG A 52 -8.94 -10.32 3.78
CA ARG A 52 -10.03 -11.31 3.82
C ARG A 52 -9.78 -12.50 2.90
N ARG A 53 -9.33 -12.27 1.64
CA ARG A 53 -9.09 -13.37 0.69
C ARG A 53 -7.86 -14.21 1.03
N THR A 54 -6.84 -13.60 1.62
CA THR A 54 -5.62 -14.30 2.04
C THR A 54 -5.73 -14.94 3.42
N ALA A 55 -6.82 -14.67 4.15
CA ALA A 55 -6.95 -14.99 5.57
C ALA A 55 -5.80 -14.41 6.42
N ASN A 56 -5.28 -13.25 5.99
CA ASN A 56 -4.16 -12.54 6.62
C ASN A 56 -2.86 -13.36 6.70
N ASP A 57 -2.73 -14.40 5.88
CA ASP A 57 -1.53 -15.21 5.76
C ASP A 57 -0.45 -14.46 4.97
N ASP A 58 0.73 -14.27 5.57
CA ASP A 58 1.79 -13.44 5.00
C ASP A 58 2.30 -13.96 3.64
N GLY A 59 2.46 -15.28 3.50
CA GLY A 59 2.90 -15.89 2.25
C GLY A 59 1.90 -15.70 1.12
N ARG A 60 0.60 -15.80 1.41
CA ARG A 60 -0.48 -15.51 0.46
C ARG A 60 -0.57 -14.02 0.14
N VAL A 61 -0.40 -13.15 1.13
CA VAL A 61 -0.33 -11.70 0.91
C VAL A 61 0.83 -11.37 -0.03
N ALA A 62 2.03 -11.89 0.24
CA ALA A 62 3.20 -11.70 -0.61
C ALA A 62 2.95 -12.20 -2.05
N ALA A 63 2.33 -13.38 -2.21
CA ALA A 63 2.01 -13.93 -3.52
C ALA A 63 1.01 -13.06 -4.30
N GLU A 64 -0.02 -12.54 -3.62
CA GLU A 64 -1.01 -11.64 -4.22
C GLU A 64 -0.37 -10.30 -4.63
N LEU A 65 0.48 -9.73 -3.78
CA LEU A 65 1.21 -8.50 -4.10
C LEU A 65 2.15 -8.73 -5.29
N LEU A 66 2.89 -9.85 -5.31
CA LEU A 66 3.76 -10.20 -6.43
C LEU A 66 2.97 -10.40 -7.73
N ALA A 67 1.79 -11.03 -7.68
CA ALA A 67 0.89 -11.18 -8.83
C ALA A 67 0.38 -9.83 -9.37
N LEU A 68 0.28 -8.83 -8.49
CA LEU A 68 0.00 -7.44 -8.86
C LEU A 68 1.25 -6.69 -9.36
N GLY A 69 2.40 -7.35 -9.52
CA GLY A 69 3.64 -6.75 -10.01
C GLY A 69 4.39 -5.93 -8.96
N ILE A 70 4.07 -6.12 -7.69
CA ILE A 70 4.66 -5.38 -6.57
C ILE A 70 5.98 -6.04 -6.21
N GLN A 71 7.06 -5.26 -6.29
CA GLN A 71 8.43 -5.73 -6.00
C GLN A 71 9.02 -5.10 -4.74
N VAL A 72 8.37 -4.07 -4.19
CA VAL A 72 8.72 -3.49 -2.89
C VAL A 72 8.03 -4.28 -1.79
N GLY A 73 8.82 -4.64 -0.79
CA GLY A 73 8.38 -5.43 0.35
C GLY A 73 8.61 -4.70 1.67
N PRO A 74 8.48 -5.43 2.79
CA PRO A 74 8.65 -4.89 4.13
C PRO A 74 10.01 -4.18 4.29
N THR A 75 10.02 -3.04 4.98
CA THR A 75 11.28 -2.37 5.37
C THR A 75 11.96 -3.12 6.51
N SER A 76 13.15 -2.70 6.95
CA SER A 76 13.76 -3.28 8.15
C SER A 76 12.94 -3.12 9.44
N GLU A 77 11.95 -2.21 9.46
CA GLU A 77 11.03 -2.01 10.58
C GLU A 77 9.79 -2.92 10.49
N GLU A 78 9.47 -3.43 9.30
CA GLU A 78 8.36 -4.35 9.08
C GLU A 78 8.91 -5.74 8.79
N GLU A 79 8.57 -6.72 9.62
CA GLU A 79 9.10 -8.08 9.48
C GLU A 79 8.31 -8.90 8.43
N THR A 80 7.12 -8.43 8.03
CA THR A 80 6.15 -9.17 7.20
C THR A 80 5.40 -8.25 6.22
N PHE A 81 4.95 -8.80 5.09
CA PHE A 81 4.10 -8.07 4.12
C PHE A 81 2.76 -7.66 4.74
N THR A 82 2.23 -8.47 5.66
CA THR A 82 1.04 -8.12 6.42
C THR A 82 1.26 -6.86 7.28
N GLN A 83 2.39 -6.76 8.00
CA GLN A 83 2.71 -5.56 8.80
C GLN A 83 2.89 -4.32 7.90
N PHE A 84 3.59 -4.48 6.78
CA PHE A 84 3.76 -3.43 5.78
C PHE A 84 2.42 -2.88 5.28
N LEU A 85 1.52 -3.75 4.83
CA LEU A 85 0.18 -3.35 4.38
C LEU A 85 -0.69 -2.75 5.48
N GLN A 86 -0.54 -3.23 6.73
CA GLN A 86 -1.20 -2.61 7.88
C GLN A 86 -0.68 -1.18 8.13
N GLY A 87 0.62 -0.94 7.93
CA GLY A 87 1.24 0.37 7.99
C GLY A 87 0.67 1.35 6.96
N ILE A 88 0.52 0.90 5.71
CA ILE A 88 -0.14 1.65 4.63
C ILE A 88 -1.60 1.95 5.00
N ARG A 89 -2.35 0.92 5.37
CA ARG A 89 -3.77 1.03 5.74
C ARG A 89 -4.01 2.02 6.87
N LYS A 90 -3.21 1.97 7.94
CA LYS A 90 -3.34 2.86 9.10
C LYS A 90 -3.19 4.32 8.71
N ARG A 91 -2.26 4.62 7.80
CA ARG A 91 -2.02 5.99 7.30
C ARG A 91 -3.12 6.45 6.35
N ALA A 92 -3.57 5.58 5.44
CA ALA A 92 -4.72 5.87 4.59
C ALA A 92 -5.97 6.20 5.42
N ILE A 93 -6.26 5.45 6.49
CA ILE A 93 -7.40 5.75 7.39
C ILE A 93 -7.30 7.14 8.01
N ARG A 94 -6.09 7.58 8.39
CA ARG A 94 -5.90 8.93 8.93
C ARG A 94 -6.30 9.99 7.92
N VAL A 95 -5.81 9.89 6.68
CA VAL A 95 -6.17 10.81 5.58
C VAL A 95 -7.66 10.72 5.24
N ALA A 96 -8.28 9.54 5.36
CA ALA A 96 -9.71 9.37 5.14
C ALA A 96 -10.58 10.01 6.24
N SER A 97 -10.01 10.26 7.42
CA SER A 97 -10.70 10.78 8.60
C SER A 97 -10.55 12.28 8.78
N ASP A 98 -9.48 12.86 8.22
CA ASP A 98 -9.25 14.31 8.11
C ASP A 98 -10.21 14.96 7.09
#